data_AF-A0A315AE56-F1
#
_entry.id   AF-A0A315AE56-F1
#
_cell.length_a   1.000
_cell.length_b   1.000
_cell.length_c   1.000
_cell.angle_alpha   90.00
_cell.angle_beta   90.00
_cell.angle_gamma   90.00
#
_symmetry.space_group_name_H-M   'P 1'
#
loop_
_entity.id
_entity.type
_entity.pdbx_description
1 polymer ?
#
loop_
_entity_poly.entity_id
_entity_poly.type
_entity_poly.pdbx_seq_one_letter_code
_entity_poly.pdbx_strand_id
1 'polypeptide(L)'
;MIAAASDAIWGNRAACGRRYRVTCIGATNQGVPKPCKGTSVVVKIVDYCPPGCAGTIDLSQEAFAIIANPDAGKIKISYTQ
;
A
#
# COMPACT_ATOMS: atom_id res chain seq x y z
N MET A 1 7.91 -8.32 -3.51
CA MET A 1 7.44 -6.92 -3.52
C MET A 1 7.73 -6.26 -2.18
N ILE A 2 7.97 -4.95 -2.19
CA ILE A 2 8.34 -4.18 -1.00
C ILE A 2 7.38 -3.01 -0.77
N ALA A 3 7.38 -2.51 0.46
CA ALA A 3 6.63 -1.32 0.85
C ALA A 3 7.31 -0.58 2.02
N ALA A 4 6.97 0.69 2.17
CA ALA A 4 7.26 1.48 3.36
C ALA A 4 6.04 1.55 4.29
N ALA A 5 6.27 1.59 5.60
CA ALA A 5 5.19 1.64 6.59
C ALA A 5 5.10 3.02 7.24
N SER A 6 3.88 3.55 7.34
CA SER A 6 3.59 4.76 8.13
C SER A 6 3.65 4.48 9.64
N ASP A 7 3.54 5.53 10.46
CA ASP A 7 3.52 5.41 11.93
C ASP A 7 2.48 4.43 12.47
N ALA A 8 1.37 4.22 11.75
CA ALA A 8 0.33 3.26 12.11
C ALA A 8 0.83 1.80 12.14
N ILE A 9 1.91 1.49 11.42
CA ILE A 9 2.48 0.14 11.32
C ILE A 9 3.92 0.12 11.82
N TRP A 10 4.71 1.16 11.52
CA TRP A 10 6.16 1.20 11.66
C TRP A 10 6.68 0.70 13.02
N GLY A 11 6.05 1.15 14.11
CA GLY A 11 6.34 0.67 15.46
C GLY A 11 7.81 0.82 15.86
N ASN A 12 8.43 1.97 15.55
CA ASN A 12 9.86 2.24 15.77
C ASN A 12 10.76 1.11 15.23
N ARG A 13 10.68 0.85 13.91
CA ARG A 13 11.38 -0.23 13.17
C ARG A 13 10.91 -1.65 13.46
N ALA A 14 10.01 -1.90 14.42
CA ALA A 14 9.49 -3.24 14.70
C ALA A 14 8.71 -3.88 13.53
N ALA A 15 8.26 -3.07 12.57
CA ALA A 15 7.60 -3.55 11.34
C ALA A 15 8.57 -4.07 10.27
N CYS A 16 9.85 -3.70 10.31
CA CYS A 16 10.81 -4.14 9.30
C CYS A 16 10.82 -5.67 9.19
N GLY A 17 10.70 -6.16 7.97
CA GLY A 17 10.69 -7.59 7.68
C GLY A 17 9.32 -8.27 7.78
N ARG A 18 8.33 -7.64 8.42
CA ARG A 18 6.95 -8.13 8.41
C ARG A 18 6.41 -8.12 6.98
N ARG A 19 5.54 -9.09 6.69
CA ARG A 19 4.84 -9.19 5.40
C ARG A 19 3.39 -8.85 5.60
N TYR A 20 2.77 -8.29 4.58
CA TYR A 20 1.35 -7.97 4.55
C TYR A 20 0.77 -8.38 3.22
N ARG A 21 -0.37 -9.08 3.25
CA ARG A 21 -1.25 -9.23 2.10
C ARG A 21 -2.09 -7.96 1.98
N VAL A 22 -2.02 -7.29 0.84
CA VAL A 22 -2.70 -6.02 0.56
C VAL A 22 -3.65 -6.21 -0.63
N THR A 23 -4.87 -5.70 -0.49
CA THR A 23 -5.92 -5.77 -1.52
C THR A 23 -6.53 -4.40 -1.73
N CYS A 24 -6.71 -3.98 -2.99
CA CYS A 24 -7.45 -2.76 -3.30
C CYS A 24 -8.94 -2.97 -3.06
N ILE A 25 -9.57 -2.05 -2.32
CA ILE A 25 -11.02 -2.10 -2.00
C ILE A 25 -11.79 -0.86 -2.49
N GLY A 26 -11.12 0.13 -3.08
CA GLY A 26 -11.82 1.24 -3.72
C GLY A 26 -10.94 2.45 -4.06
N ALA A 27 -11.57 3.45 -4.67
CA ALA A 27 -10.94 4.72 -5.02
C ALA A 27 -10.84 5.69 -3.84
N THR A 28 -9.90 6.62 -3.93
CA THR A 28 -9.84 7.82 -3.07
C THR A 28 -10.06 9.13 -3.84
N ASN A 29 -10.08 9.10 -5.17
CA ASN A 29 -10.27 10.28 -6.01
C ASN A 29 -11.28 10.02 -7.14
N GLN A 30 -11.70 11.10 -7.81
CA GLN A 30 -12.68 11.07 -8.91
C GLN A 30 -12.06 10.79 -10.28
N GLY A 31 -10.74 10.99 -10.45
CA GLY A 31 -10.05 10.78 -11.74
C GLY A 31 -9.99 9.31 -12.15
N VAL A 32 -9.86 8.40 -11.18
CA VAL A 32 -9.88 6.95 -11.41
C VAL A 32 -10.95 6.29 -10.51
N PRO A 33 -12.22 6.27 -10.92
CA PRO A 33 -13.33 5.83 -10.05
C PRO A 33 -13.35 4.32 -9.77
N LYS A 34 -12.69 3.51 -10.60
CA LYS A 34 -12.59 2.04 -10.44
C LYS A 34 -11.13 1.58 -10.57
N PRO A 35 -10.28 1.85 -9.56
CA PRO A 35 -8.86 1.60 -9.68
C PRO A 35 -8.49 0.13 -9.46
N CYS A 36 -9.31 -0.64 -8.73
CA CYS A 36 -8.94 -1.99 -8.28
C CYS A 36 -8.99 -3.04 -9.39
N LYS A 37 -8.00 -3.94 -9.40
CA LYS A 37 -7.88 -5.06 -10.35
C LYS A 37 -8.47 -6.38 -9.86
N GLY A 38 -8.99 -6.42 -8.63
CA GLY A 38 -9.58 -7.63 -8.03
C GLY A 38 -8.55 -8.66 -7.54
N THR A 39 -7.29 -8.26 -7.41
CA THR A 39 -6.17 -9.10 -6.97
C THR A 39 -5.58 -8.58 -5.65
N SER A 40 -4.71 -9.40 -5.04
CA SER A 40 -3.92 -9.04 -3.86
C SER A 40 -2.44 -9.21 -4.13
N VAL A 41 -1.61 -8.48 -3.38
CA VAL A 41 -0.16 -8.61 -3.41
C VAL A 41 0.38 -8.82 -1.99
N VAL A 42 1.43 -9.62 -1.83
CA VAL A 42 2.17 -9.72 -0.58
C VAL A 42 3.42 -8.84 -0.66
N VAL A 43 3.54 -7.89 0.26
CA VAL A 43 4.69 -6.99 0.37
C VAL A 43 5.46 -7.20 1.66
N LYS A 44 6.77 -6.97 1.66
CA LYS A 44 7.62 -6.92 2.84
C LYS A 44 7.88 -5.45 3.20
N ILE A 45 7.71 -5.08 4.47
CA ILE A 45 8.10 -3.75 4.94
C ILE A 45 9.62 -3.67 5.00
N VAL A 46 10.20 -2.70 4.28
CA VAL A 46 11.66 -2.48 4.21
C VAL A 46 12.06 -1.05 4.54
N ASP A 47 11.10 -0.13 4.61
CA ASP A 47 11.35 1.29 4.82
C ASP A 47 10.27 1.96 5.68
N TYR A 48 10.55 3.18 6.12
CA TYR A 48 9.65 4.04 6.87
C TYR A 48 9.07 5.14 5.98
N CYS A 49 7.77 5.35 6.08
CA CYS A 49 7.00 6.38 5.38
C CYS A 49 6.64 7.46 6.42
N PRO A 50 7.44 8.55 6.55
CA PRO A 50 7.22 9.57 7.57
C PRO A 50 5.95 10.39 7.30
N PRO A 51 5.48 11.21 8.27
CA PRO A 51 4.40 12.16 8.04
C PRO A 51 4.62 12.97 6.75
N GLY A 52 3.65 12.91 5.83
CA GLY A 52 3.74 13.49 4.48
C GLY A 52 3.85 12.46 3.37
N CYS A 53 4.31 11.25 3.67
CA CYS A 53 4.19 10.09 2.78
C CYS A 53 2.73 9.59 2.86
N ALA A 54 1.98 9.79 1.77
CA ALA A 54 0.53 9.89 1.79
C ALA A 54 -0.23 8.54 1.82
N GLY A 55 0.13 7.58 2.68
CA GLY A 55 -0.54 6.28 2.80
C GLY A 55 -0.23 5.51 4.08
N THR A 56 -1.09 4.54 4.44
CA THR A 56 -0.86 3.65 5.59
C THR A 56 0.30 2.68 5.32
N ILE A 57 0.33 2.14 4.09
CA ILE A 57 1.39 1.32 3.49
C ILE A 57 1.69 1.95 2.14
N ASP A 58 2.92 2.38 1.92
CA ASP A 58 3.38 2.93 0.64
C ASP A 58 3.99 1.81 -0.19
N LEU A 59 3.28 1.39 -1.22
CA LEU A 59 3.63 0.24 -2.05
C LEU A 59 4.67 0.67 -3.09
N SER A 60 5.66 -0.18 -3.35
CA SER A 60 6.45 -0.08 -4.59
C SER A 60 5.52 -0.01 -5.82
N GLN A 61 5.93 0.72 -6.85
CA GLN A 61 5.12 0.95 -8.06
C GLN A 61 4.65 -0.38 -8.67
N GLU A 62 5.51 -1.38 -8.71
CA GLU A 62 5.20 -2.70 -9.24
C GLU A 62 4.17 -3.43 -8.37
N ALA A 63 4.22 -3.25 -7.04
CA ALA A 63 3.26 -3.86 -6.13
C ALA A 63 1.88 -3.20 -6.24
N PHE A 64 1.87 -1.87 -6.37
CA PHE A 64 0.66 -1.10 -6.61
C PHE A 64 0.00 -1.52 -7.93
N ALA A 65 0.79 -1.62 -9.01
CA ALA A 65 0.32 -2.00 -10.33
C ALA A 65 -0.30 -3.40 -10.39
N ILE A 66 0.03 -4.30 -9.46
CA ILE A 66 -0.62 -5.62 -9.36
C ILE A 66 -2.08 -5.47 -8.94
N ILE A 67 -2.37 -4.62 -7.95
CA ILE A 67 -3.69 -4.54 -7.31
C ILE A 67 -4.58 -3.40 -7.82
N ALA A 68 -3.99 -2.39 -8.45
CA ALA A 68 -4.71 -1.22 -8.93
C ALA A 68 -4.10 -0.55 -10.18
N ASN A 69 -4.86 0.36 -10.79
CA ASN A 69 -4.37 1.28 -11.83
C ASN A 69 -3.40 2.32 -11.21
N PRO A 70 -2.12 2.35 -11.62
CA PRO A 70 -1.12 3.32 -11.12
C PRO A 70 -1.55 4.79 -11.23
N ASP A 71 -2.33 5.16 -12.25
CA ASP A 71 -2.81 6.54 -12.45
C ASP A 71 -3.72 7.02 -11.30
N ALA A 72 -4.26 6.10 -10.49
CA ALA A 72 -5.03 6.46 -9.32
C ALA A 72 -4.16 7.16 -8.27
N GLY A 73 -2.86 6.85 -8.18
CA GLY A 73 -1.89 7.37 -7.22
C GLY A 73 -2.15 6.97 -5.76
N LYS A 74 -3.41 6.89 -5.33
CA LYS A 74 -3.86 6.51 -4.00
C LYS A 74 -5.16 5.71 -4.11
N ILE A 75 -5.28 4.70 -3.25
CA ILE A 75 -6.42 3.78 -3.20
C ILE A 75 -6.77 3.45 -1.76
N LYS A 76 -8.01 3.00 -1.53
CA LYS A 76 -8.39 2.36 -0.28
C LYS A 76 -7.93 0.90 -0.32
N ILE A 77 -7.33 0.42 0.76
CA ILE A 77 -6.83 -0.94 0.86
C ILE A 77 -7.41 -1.66 2.09
N SER A 78 -7.53 -2.97 2.00
CA SER A 78 -7.52 -3.86 3.16
C SER A 78 -6.17 -4.55 3.24
N TYR A 79 -5.69 -4.82 4.46
CA TYR A 79 -4.42 -5.51 4.66
C TYR A 79 -4.45 -6.41 5.90
N THR A 80 -3.75 -7.54 5.80
CA THR A 80 -3.53 -8.48 6.91
C THR A 80 -2.06 -8.89 6.93
N GLN A 81 -1.48 -9.02 8.12
CA GLN A 81 -0.10 -9.48 8.29
C GLN A 81 0.02 -10.97 7.96
#